data_AF-A0A6V7UL45-F1
#
_entry.id   AF-A0A6V7UL45-F1
#
_cell.length_a   1.000
_cell.length_b   1.000
_cell.length_c   1.000
_cell.angle_alpha   90.00
_cell.angle_beta   90.00
_cell.angle_gamma   90.00
#
_symmetry.space_group_name_H-M   'P 1'
#
loop_
_entity.id
_entity.type
_entity.pdbx_description
1 polymer ?
#
loop_
_entity_poly.entity_id
_entity_poly.type
_entity_poly.pdbx_seq_one_letter_code
_entity_poly.pdbx_strand_id
1 'polypeptide(L)'
;MPASAVDNAGSFNTLIDIKLKHWAEKELAHKSVQVGWETLSQIFRRQVEKGSGTISSHTAKKQQRDHKKSGELLTNLKNALVETALSQHKWEPKALDYLRVIQLNSVADQVVPDRRAWEQSCEFMQKACSDRLEELRKTLDLARGPSGISGWISWSSPTPEQQINKAIQDELFSILSANPDHKQSLLDDDLTVVRRNLDSKNVLTAEVTQEQIRQQWRLVFRQHFLEKLLQASRDCLSFYQNYKQGIRLDSDLDCQAVVFFYRINRMLELSCNALRQQVVNTEQKRLEKEVKEILNDWSQDNEKKKQYLTGRQVELAEELAQVRFIQEKLEEFIIQLHQEKP
;
A
#
# COMPACT_ATOMS: atom_id res chain seq x y z
N MET A 1 -10.77 4.31 16.77
CA MET A 1 -10.25 3.04 17.34
C MET A 1 -11.39 2.42 18.14
N PRO A 2 -11.79 1.17 17.87
CA PRO A 2 -12.83 0.43 18.61
C PRO A 2 -12.57 0.32 20.11
N ALA A 3 -11.31 0.11 20.47
CA ALA A 3 -10.83 -0.19 21.82
C ALA A 3 -11.06 0.91 22.85
N SER A 4 -11.07 2.16 22.40
CA SER A 4 -11.19 3.31 23.27
C SER A 4 -12.64 3.62 23.68
N ALA A 5 -13.63 2.93 23.09
CA ALA A 5 -15.04 3.27 23.22
C ALA A 5 -15.86 2.31 24.11
N VAL A 6 -15.25 1.31 24.76
CA VAL A 6 -15.98 0.23 25.44
C VAL A 6 -15.32 -0.19 26.76
N ASP A 7 -16.14 -0.31 27.80
CA ASP A 7 -15.72 -0.50 29.20
C ASP A 7 -15.50 -1.97 29.61
N ASN A 8 -15.76 -2.95 28.73
CA ASN A 8 -15.52 -4.36 29.02
C ASN A 8 -14.99 -5.16 27.81
N ALA A 9 -14.19 -6.20 28.08
CA ALA A 9 -13.51 -7.01 27.05
C ALA A 9 -14.48 -7.73 26.09
N GLY A 10 -15.67 -8.11 26.56
CA GLY A 10 -16.69 -8.78 25.72
C GLY A 10 -17.31 -7.84 24.66
N SER A 11 -17.68 -6.63 25.06
CA SER A 11 -18.18 -5.57 24.18
C SER A 11 -17.09 -5.09 23.23
N PHE A 12 -15.84 -5.02 23.69
CA PHE A 12 -14.67 -4.74 22.86
C PHE A 12 -14.48 -5.75 21.74
N ASN A 13 -14.44 -7.04 22.08
CA ASN A 13 -14.28 -8.11 21.10
C ASN A 13 -15.44 -8.12 20.08
N THR A 14 -16.68 -7.96 20.56
CA THR A 14 -17.86 -7.87 19.67
C THR A 14 -17.75 -6.71 18.68
N LEU A 15 -17.37 -5.52 19.15
CA LEU A 15 -17.25 -4.33 18.32
C LEU A 15 -16.10 -4.46 17.31
N ILE A 16 -14.98 -5.05 17.72
CA ILE A 16 -13.88 -5.39 16.84
C ILE A 16 -14.32 -6.37 15.76
N ASP A 17 -15.02 -7.44 16.14
CA ASP A 17 -15.44 -8.49 15.22
C ASP A 17 -16.36 -7.94 14.13
N ILE A 18 -17.33 -7.10 14.51
CA ILE A 18 -18.21 -6.42 13.56
C ILE A 18 -17.39 -5.57 12.58
N LYS A 19 -16.45 -4.78 13.09
CA LYS A 19 -15.65 -3.86 12.24
C LYS A 19 -14.66 -4.60 11.35
N LEU A 20 -13.97 -5.61 11.87
CA LEU A 20 -13.04 -6.43 11.10
C LEU A 20 -13.76 -7.20 10.00
N LYS A 21 -14.93 -7.80 10.31
CA LYS A 21 -15.75 -8.47 9.31
C LYS A 21 -16.19 -7.51 8.22
N HIS A 22 -16.72 -6.35 8.59
CA HIS A 22 -17.13 -5.33 7.62
C HIS A 22 -15.97 -4.90 6.72
N TRP A 23 -14.82 -4.60 7.31
CA TRP A 23 -13.61 -4.21 6.56
C TRP A 23 -13.13 -5.32 5.63
N ALA A 24 -13.09 -6.56 6.09
CA ALA A 24 -12.70 -7.72 5.28
C ALA A 24 -13.66 -7.94 4.09
N GLU A 25 -14.97 -7.84 4.32
CA GLU A 25 -16.00 -8.04 3.27
C GLU A 25 -16.00 -6.93 2.22
N LYS A 26 -15.93 -5.68 2.67
CA LYS A 26 -16.21 -4.51 1.81
C LYS A 26 -14.97 -3.89 1.19
N GLU A 27 -13.88 -3.81 1.93
CA GLU A 27 -12.73 -2.98 1.53
C GLU A 27 -11.51 -3.83 1.20
N LEU A 28 -11.12 -4.71 2.10
CA LEU A 28 -9.85 -5.42 2.06
C LEU A 28 -9.70 -6.26 0.79
N ALA A 29 -10.68 -7.10 0.43
CA ALA A 29 -10.59 -7.96 -0.74
C ALA A 29 -10.40 -7.17 -2.04
N HIS A 30 -11.13 -6.06 -2.19
CA HIS A 30 -10.97 -5.17 -3.34
C HIS A 30 -9.59 -4.51 -3.35
N LYS A 31 -9.14 -4.02 -2.18
CA LYS A 31 -7.81 -3.41 -2.07
C LYS A 31 -6.69 -4.41 -2.37
N SER A 32 -6.84 -5.66 -1.93
CA SER A 32 -5.94 -6.77 -2.23
C SER A 32 -5.82 -7.01 -3.73
N VAL A 33 -6.94 -7.09 -4.45
CA VAL A 33 -6.95 -7.23 -5.91
C VAL A 33 -6.32 -6.01 -6.60
N GLN A 34 -6.65 -4.80 -6.15
CA GLN A 34 -6.06 -3.56 -6.67
C GLN A 34 -4.53 -3.57 -6.53
N VAL A 35 -4.01 -3.92 -5.35
CA VAL A 35 -2.56 -3.99 -5.11
C VAL A 35 -1.92 -5.11 -5.96
N GLY A 36 -2.60 -6.24 -6.13
CA GLY A 36 -2.17 -7.31 -7.03
C GLY A 36 -2.03 -6.83 -8.48
N TRP A 37 -3.03 -6.09 -8.96
CA TRP A 37 -3.04 -5.47 -10.28
C TRP A 37 -1.92 -4.43 -10.46
N GLU A 38 -1.76 -3.52 -9.50
CA GLU A 38 -0.70 -2.50 -9.51
C GLU A 38 0.68 -3.16 -9.54
N THR A 39 0.87 -4.21 -8.74
CA THR A 39 2.13 -4.97 -8.68
C THR A 39 2.41 -5.69 -10.01
N LEU A 40 1.42 -6.38 -10.57
CA LEU A 40 1.55 -7.05 -11.87
C LEU A 40 1.90 -6.05 -12.97
N SER A 41 1.21 -4.90 -12.99
CA SER A 41 1.43 -3.82 -13.95
C SER A 41 2.85 -3.26 -13.86
N GLN A 42 3.33 -2.99 -12.63
CA GLN A 42 4.69 -2.52 -12.39
C GLN A 42 5.74 -3.54 -12.83
N ILE A 43 5.55 -4.82 -12.51
CA ILE A 43 6.46 -5.89 -12.92
C ILE A 43 6.47 -6.03 -14.44
N PHE A 44 5.30 -6.00 -15.09
CA PHE A 44 5.18 -6.12 -16.54
C PHE A 44 5.91 -4.99 -17.27
N ARG A 45 5.65 -3.73 -16.89
CA ARG A 45 6.39 -2.55 -17.40
C ARG A 45 7.90 -2.72 -17.25
N ARG A 46 8.34 -3.06 -16.04
CA ARG A 46 9.77 -3.25 -15.72
C ARG A 46 10.41 -4.38 -16.53
N GLN A 47 9.70 -5.47 -16.81
CA GLN A 47 10.24 -6.58 -17.61
C GLN A 47 10.39 -6.19 -19.08
N VAL A 48 9.43 -5.44 -19.62
CA VAL A 48 9.49 -4.96 -21.02
C VAL A 48 10.62 -3.93 -21.21
N GLU A 49 10.83 -3.04 -20.22
CA GLU A 49 11.95 -2.10 -20.19
C GLU A 49 13.31 -2.81 -20.05
N LYS A 50 13.43 -3.80 -19.17
CA LYS A 50 14.67 -4.60 -19.06
C LYS A 50 14.96 -5.40 -20.33
N GLY A 51 13.92 -5.85 -21.03
CA GLY A 51 14.05 -6.46 -22.35
C GLY A 51 14.38 -5.47 -23.48
N SER A 52 14.39 -4.15 -23.25
CA SER A 52 14.82 -3.14 -24.23
C SER A 52 16.28 -2.69 -24.04
N GLY A 53 16.83 -2.83 -22.84
CA GLY A 53 18.21 -2.51 -22.54
C GLY A 53 18.89 -3.59 -21.70
N THR A 54 19.99 -4.13 -22.24
CA THR A 54 21.06 -4.88 -21.51
C THR A 54 20.84 -6.39 -21.33
N ILE A 55 21.22 -7.17 -22.34
CA ILE A 55 21.91 -8.45 -22.09
C ILE A 55 23.34 -8.07 -21.69
N SER A 56 23.57 -7.94 -20.39
CA SER A 56 24.90 -7.89 -19.78
C SER A 56 25.43 -9.31 -19.63
N SER A 57 25.83 -9.93 -20.74
CA SER A 57 26.74 -11.08 -20.75
C SER A 57 27.96 -10.73 -21.59
N HIS A 58 29.14 -10.94 -21.03
CA HIS A 58 30.45 -10.48 -21.50
C HIS A 58 30.98 -11.13 -22.80
N THR A 59 30.11 -11.53 -23.74
CA THR A 59 30.52 -12.19 -24.97
C THR A 59 29.70 -11.70 -26.17
N ALA A 60 30.40 -11.35 -27.26
CA ALA A 60 29.91 -10.98 -28.61
C ALA A 60 29.59 -9.49 -28.92
N LYS A 61 30.65 -8.66 -29.03
CA LYS A 61 30.64 -7.23 -29.46
C LYS A 61 30.07 -6.94 -30.87
N LYS A 62 29.75 -7.94 -31.71
CA LYS A 62 29.25 -7.74 -33.08
C LYS A 62 27.73 -7.93 -33.21
N GLN A 63 27.16 -8.95 -32.55
CA GLN A 63 25.70 -9.14 -32.46
C GLN A 63 25.02 -8.10 -31.54
N GLN A 64 25.79 -7.48 -30.65
CA GLN A 64 25.30 -6.49 -29.69
C GLN A 64 24.90 -5.15 -30.34
N ARG A 65 25.46 -4.78 -31.50
CA ARG A 65 25.09 -3.55 -32.22
C ARG A 65 23.76 -3.68 -32.97
N ASP A 66 23.48 -4.86 -33.54
CA ASP A 66 22.24 -5.10 -34.27
C ASP A 66 21.07 -5.35 -33.31
N HIS A 67 21.29 -6.07 -32.20
CA HIS A 67 20.28 -6.24 -31.15
C HIS A 67 19.91 -4.93 -30.42
N LYS A 68 20.89 -4.05 -30.17
CA LYS A 68 20.62 -2.76 -29.53
C LYS A 68 19.79 -1.83 -30.43
N LYS A 69 20.05 -1.85 -31.75
CA LYS A 69 19.29 -1.07 -32.75
C LYS A 69 17.88 -1.63 -33.01
N SER A 70 17.72 -2.95 -33.00
CA SER A 70 16.39 -3.60 -33.05
C SER A 70 15.56 -3.31 -31.79
N GLY A 71 16.22 -3.22 -30.63
CA GLY A 71 15.59 -2.82 -29.37
C GLY A 71 14.97 -1.42 -29.42
N GLU A 72 15.66 -0.45 -30.04
CA GLU A 72 15.16 0.92 -30.22
C GLU A 72 13.93 0.98 -31.13
N LEU A 73 13.93 0.27 -32.27
CA LEU A 73 12.80 0.21 -33.22
C LEU A 73 11.51 -0.31 -32.57
N LEU A 74 11.62 -1.29 -31.68
CA LEU A 74 10.46 -1.92 -31.05
C LEU A 74 10.01 -1.20 -29.78
N THR A 75 10.65 -0.09 -29.39
CA THR A 75 10.31 0.61 -28.14
C THR A 75 8.89 1.17 -28.18
N ASN A 76 8.50 1.79 -29.30
CA ASN A 76 7.15 2.34 -29.47
C ASN A 76 6.10 1.22 -29.49
N LEU A 77 6.37 0.13 -30.20
CA LEU A 77 5.53 -1.06 -30.21
C LEU A 77 5.37 -1.65 -28.81
N LYS A 78 6.48 -1.84 -28.08
CA LYS A 78 6.49 -2.39 -26.71
C LYS A 78 5.69 -1.53 -25.74
N ASN A 79 5.88 -0.21 -25.77
CA ASN A 79 5.15 0.71 -24.89
C ASN A 79 3.65 0.71 -25.20
N ALA A 80 3.29 0.79 -26.49
CA ALA A 80 1.90 0.72 -26.90
C ALA A 80 1.26 -0.62 -26.52
N LEU A 81 2.00 -1.72 -26.70
CA LEU A 81 1.54 -3.08 -26.36
C LEU A 81 1.30 -3.19 -24.86
N VAL A 82 2.20 -2.66 -24.04
CA VAL A 82 2.06 -2.67 -22.58
C VAL A 82 0.81 -1.89 -22.17
N GLU A 83 0.63 -0.66 -22.66
CA GLU A 83 -0.54 0.15 -22.29
C GLU A 83 -1.85 -0.44 -22.82
N THR A 84 -1.84 -1.05 -24.01
CA THR A 84 -3.02 -1.74 -24.56
C THR A 84 -3.38 -2.98 -23.76
N ALA A 85 -2.39 -3.83 -23.45
CA ALA A 85 -2.60 -5.03 -22.63
C ALA A 85 -3.08 -4.66 -21.23
N LEU A 86 -2.48 -3.65 -20.60
CA LEU A 86 -2.88 -3.22 -19.26
C LEU A 86 -4.27 -2.57 -19.23
N SER A 87 -4.66 -1.82 -20.26
CA SER A 87 -5.99 -1.21 -20.32
C SER A 87 -7.11 -2.21 -20.60
N GLN A 88 -6.82 -3.29 -21.33
CA GLN A 88 -7.80 -4.32 -21.66
C GLN A 88 -7.90 -5.42 -20.59
N HIS A 89 -6.80 -5.70 -19.89
CA HIS A 89 -6.77 -6.78 -18.91
C HIS A 89 -7.76 -6.53 -17.77
N LYS A 90 -8.54 -7.56 -17.46
CA LYS A 90 -9.44 -7.58 -16.31
C LYS A 90 -9.07 -8.74 -15.41
N TRP A 91 -8.79 -8.40 -14.15
CA TRP A 91 -8.54 -9.38 -13.10
C TRP A 91 -9.67 -10.41 -13.03
N GLU A 92 -9.35 -11.65 -12.68
CA GLU A 92 -10.34 -12.72 -12.64
C GLU A 92 -11.47 -12.36 -11.67
N PRO A 93 -12.75 -12.37 -12.11
CA PRO A 93 -13.86 -11.93 -11.27
C PRO A 93 -14.06 -12.84 -10.04
N LYS A 94 -13.80 -14.15 -10.16
CA LYS A 94 -13.94 -15.11 -9.05
C LYS A 94 -12.86 -14.95 -7.98
N ALA A 95 -11.71 -14.38 -8.33
CA ALA A 95 -10.60 -14.21 -7.40
C ALA A 95 -10.95 -13.34 -6.20
N LEU A 96 -11.80 -12.33 -6.41
CA LEU A 96 -12.29 -11.48 -5.35
C LEU A 96 -13.04 -12.29 -4.29
N ASP A 97 -13.92 -13.20 -4.70
CA ASP A 97 -14.71 -14.02 -3.78
C ASP A 97 -13.84 -15.07 -3.08
N TYR A 98 -12.86 -15.67 -3.78
CA TYR A 98 -11.87 -16.54 -3.14
C TYR A 98 -11.06 -15.81 -2.06
N LEU A 99 -10.59 -14.60 -2.34
CA LEU A 99 -9.86 -13.78 -1.36
C LEU A 99 -10.74 -13.40 -0.17
N ARG A 100 -12.00 -13.02 -0.40
CA ARG A 100 -12.96 -12.73 0.68
C ARG A 100 -13.11 -13.90 1.64
N VAL A 101 -13.29 -15.11 1.12
CA VAL A 101 -13.45 -16.32 1.95
C VAL A 101 -12.20 -16.55 2.80
N ILE A 102 -11.01 -16.46 2.22
CA ILE A 102 -9.75 -16.61 2.95
C ILE A 102 -9.63 -15.56 4.05
N GLN A 103 -9.91 -14.29 3.73
CA GLN A 103 -9.81 -13.17 4.65
C GLN A 103 -10.79 -13.29 5.81
N LEU A 104 -12.04 -13.64 5.54
CA LEU A 104 -13.08 -13.79 6.56
C LEU A 104 -12.79 -14.94 7.51
N ASN A 105 -12.37 -16.09 6.97
CA ASN A 105 -11.98 -17.23 7.80
C ASN A 105 -10.78 -16.91 8.68
N SER A 106 -9.79 -16.21 8.14
CA SER A 106 -8.59 -15.81 8.90
C SER A 106 -8.90 -14.80 10.00
N VAL A 107 -9.77 -13.84 9.71
CA VAL A 107 -10.23 -12.85 10.70
C VAL A 107 -11.09 -13.50 11.77
N ALA A 108 -11.83 -14.56 11.50
CA ALA A 108 -12.65 -15.23 12.50
C ALA A 108 -11.83 -16.07 13.51
N ASP A 109 -10.58 -16.40 13.19
CA ASP A 109 -9.74 -17.27 14.03
C ASP A 109 -9.17 -16.52 15.25
N GLN A 110 -9.75 -16.75 16.43
CA GLN A 110 -9.35 -16.10 17.67
C GLN A 110 -8.26 -16.85 18.45
N VAL A 111 -7.79 -18.00 17.93
CA VAL A 111 -6.88 -18.87 18.68
C VAL A 111 -5.45 -18.69 18.19
N VAL A 112 -4.57 -18.23 19.07
CA VAL A 112 -3.14 -18.17 18.79
C VAL A 112 -2.54 -19.56 19.00
N PRO A 113 -2.02 -20.22 17.94
CA PRO A 113 -1.72 -21.65 17.98
C PRO A 113 -0.50 -21.99 18.84
N ASP A 114 0.53 -21.16 18.81
CA ASP A 114 1.82 -21.42 19.45
C ASP A 114 2.49 -20.14 19.96
N ARG A 115 3.55 -20.34 20.77
CA ARG A 115 4.32 -19.25 21.37
C ARG A 115 4.96 -18.34 20.33
N ARG A 116 5.40 -18.89 19.19
CA ARG A 116 6.04 -18.10 18.14
C ARG A 116 5.03 -17.17 17.48
N ALA A 117 3.84 -17.66 17.17
CA ALA A 117 2.75 -16.85 16.64
C ALA A 117 2.35 -15.73 17.62
N TRP A 118 2.38 -16.01 18.92
CA TRP A 118 2.17 -15.01 19.97
C TRP A 118 3.25 -13.93 19.97
N GLU A 119 4.52 -14.32 20.02
CA GLU A 119 5.67 -13.38 20.02
C GLU A 119 5.67 -12.52 18.76
N GLN A 120 5.43 -13.11 17.58
CA GLN A 120 5.28 -12.37 16.31
C GLN A 120 4.13 -11.37 16.34
N SER A 121 3.03 -11.70 17.04
CA SER A 121 1.89 -10.80 17.17
C SER A 121 2.18 -9.63 18.10
N CYS A 122 2.92 -9.86 19.19
CA CYS A 122 3.44 -8.80 20.04
C CYS A 122 4.40 -7.87 19.27
N GLU A 123 5.33 -8.42 18.50
CA GLU A 123 6.25 -7.64 17.66
C GLU A 123 5.51 -6.82 16.59
N PHE A 124 4.53 -7.44 15.91
CA PHE A 124 3.70 -6.76 14.92
C PHE A 124 2.88 -5.63 15.56
N MET A 125 2.27 -5.89 16.72
CA MET A 125 1.57 -4.89 17.51
C MET A 125 2.48 -3.73 17.92
N GLN A 126 3.69 -4.04 18.41
CA GLN A 126 4.67 -3.05 18.82
C GLN A 126 5.05 -2.15 17.64
N LYS A 127 5.37 -2.74 16.49
CA LYS A 127 5.72 -2.01 15.27
C LYS A 127 4.56 -1.13 14.79
N ALA A 128 3.36 -1.69 14.64
CA ALA A 128 2.19 -0.97 14.16
C ALA A 128 1.81 0.20 15.09
N CYS A 129 1.87 0.00 16.41
CA CYS A 129 1.61 1.06 17.38
C CYS A 129 2.69 2.13 17.35
N SER A 130 3.97 1.75 17.25
CA SER A 130 5.10 2.68 17.18
C SER A 130 5.02 3.56 15.93
N ASP A 131 4.81 2.96 14.76
CA ASP A 131 4.70 3.68 13.48
C ASP A 131 3.54 4.69 13.53
N ARG A 132 2.39 4.26 14.08
CA ARG A 132 1.22 5.14 14.21
C ARG A 132 1.41 6.22 15.25
N LEU A 133 2.14 5.94 16.33
CA LEU A 133 2.47 6.89 17.37
C LEU A 133 3.41 7.98 16.84
N GLU A 134 4.38 7.62 16.00
CA GLU A 134 5.28 8.58 15.36
C GLU A 134 4.53 9.54 14.42
N GLU A 135 3.62 9.01 13.59
CA GLU A 135 2.76 9.82 12.71
C GLU A 135 1.85 10.77 13.53
N LEU A 136 1.31 10.27 14.64
CA LEU A 136 0.47 11.07 15.52
C LEU A 136 1.26 12.17 16.24
N ARG A 137 2.47 11.88 16.72
CA ARG A 137 3.35 12.87 17.34
C ARG A 137 3.67 14.02 16.37
N LYS A 138 3.95 13.71 15.10
CA LYS A 138 4.11 14.74 14.04
C LYS A 138 2.86 15.61 13.89
N THR A 139 1.68 15.00 13.95
CA THR A 139 0.40 15.74 13.86
C THR A 139 0.17 16.63 15.09
N LEU A 140 0.48 16.13 16.28
CA LEU A 140 0.40 16.89 17.54
C LEU A 140 1.39 18.05 17.53
N ASP A 141 2.64 17.83 17.14
CA ASP A 141 3.68 18.85 17.05
C ASP A 141 3.28 19.96 16.06
N LEU A 142 2.72 19.59 14.91
CA LEU A 142 2.20 20.57 13.95
C LEU A 142 1.08 21.44 14.53
N ALA A 143 0.17 20.83 15.31
CA ALA A 143 -0.95 21.52 15.94
C ALA A 143 -0.51 22.46 17.08
N ARG A 144 0.57 22.12 17.81
CA ARG A 144 1.15 22.94 18.89
C ARG A 144 2.13 24.00 18.39
N GLY A 145 2.64 23.86 17.17
CA GLY A 145 3.68 24.73 16.62
C GLY A 145 5.09 24.36 17.07
N PRO A 146 6.11 25.09 16.58
CA PRO A 146 7.50 24.76 16.83
C PRO A 146 7.82 24.75 18.34
N SER A 147 8.48 23.68 18.79
CA SER A 147 9.11 23.61 20.11
C SER A 147 10.17 24.71 20.27
N GLY A 148 10.53 25.08 21.50
CA GLY A 148 11.49 26.17 21.75
C GLY A 148 12.83 26.02 21.03
N ILE A 149 13.33 24.78 20.90
CA ILE A 149 14.58 24.49 20.20
C ILE A 149 14.37 24.45 18.68
N SER A 150 13.28 23.83 18.20
CA SER A 150 13.00 23.77 16.75
C SER A 150 12.64 25.15 16.17
N GLY A 151 11.94 25.98 16.93
CA GLY A 151 11.61 27.36 16.55
C GLY A 151 12.85 28.25 16.49
N TRP A 152 13.81 28.03 17.39
CA TRP A 152 15.11 28.70 17.35
C TRP A 152 15.94 28.27 16.12
N ILE A 153 16.01 26.97 15.81
CA ILE A 153 16.73 26.46 14.64
C ILE A 153 16.08 26.88 13.32
N SER A 154 14.74 26.89 13.25
CA SER A 154 13.96 27.22 12.05
C SER A 154 13.59 28.70 11.94
N TRP A 155 14.02 29.53 12.90
CA TRP A 155 13.63 30.94 13.02
C TRP A 155 12.10 31.16 12.88
N SER A 156 11.32 30.26 13.48
CA SER A 156 9.86 30.23 13.37
C SER A 156 9.21 30.44 14.73
N SER A 157 8.22 31.32 14.79
CA SER A 157 7.40 31.58 15.97
C SER A 157 6.04 30.86 15.88
N PRO A 158 5.49 30.36 17.00
CA PRO A 158 4.19 29.72 17.01
C PRO A 158 3.06 30.73 16.76
N THR A 159 2.09 30.35 15.93
CA THR A 159 0.90 31.15 15.65
C THR A 159 -0.01 31.27 16.89
N PRO A 160 -0.93 32.27 16.95
CA PRO A 160 -1.87 32.39 18.08
C PRO A 160 -2.70 31.11 18.31
N GLU A 161 -3.16 30.49 17.23
CA GLU A 161 -3.89 29.21 17.29
C GLU A 161 -3.02 28.08 17.84
N GLN A 162 -1.76 27.99 17.43
CA GLN A 162 -0.81 27.01 17.95
C GLN A 162 -0.53 27.20 19.45
N GLN A 163 -0.46 28.44 19.93
CA GLN A 163 -0.31 28.74 21.36
C GLN A 163 -1.53 28.29 22.17
N ILE A 164 -2.74 28.51 21.64
CA ILE A 164 -3.98 28.03 22.26
C ILE A 164 -4.00 26.49 22.28
N ASN A 165 -3.73 25.84 21.15
CA ASN A 165 -3.66 24.37 21.05
C ASN A 165 -2.63 23.79 22.02
N LYS A 166 -1.47 24.44 22.14
CA LYS A 166 -0.42 24.06 23.08
C LYS A 166 -0.94 24.06 24.52
N ALA A 167 -1.62 25.12 24.95
CA ALA A 167 -2.17 25.24 26.29
C ALA A 167 -3.30 24.23 26.57
N ILE A 168 -4.19 24.02 25.59
CA ILE A 168 -5.24 22.99 25.66
C ILE A 168 -4.60 21.62 25.84
N GLN A 169 -3.67 21.24 24.98
CA GLN A 169 -3.06 19.92 25.03
C GLN A 169 -2.27 19.69 26.33
N ASP A 170 -1.56 20.70 26.86
CA ASP A 170 -0.87 20.58 28.16
C ASP A 170 -1.85 20.25 29.29
N GLU A 171 -3.03 20.87 29.28
CA GLU A 171 -4.08 20.57 30.24
C GLU A 171 -4.63 19.15 30.07
N LEU A 172 -4.87 18.73 28.83
CA LEU A 172 -5.39 17.39 28.53
C LEU A 172 -4.39 16.28 28.88
N PHE A 173 -3.08 16.51 28.69
CA PHE A 173 -2.04 15.59 29.16
C PHE A 173 -2.00 15.52 30.69
N SER A 174 -2.22 16.64 31.39
CA SER A 174 -2.31 16.66 32.85
C SER A 174 -3.48 15.81 33.36
N ILE A 175 -4.65 15.91 32.72
CA ILE A 175 -5.83 15.07 33.05
C ILE A 175 -5.51 13.58 32.92
N LEU A 176 -4.85 13.17 31.83
CA LEU A 176 -4.46 11.77 31.60
C LEU A 176 -3.34 11.30 32.55
N SER A 177 -2.46 12.20 32.98
CA SER A 177 -1.42 11.87 33.95
C SER A 177 -2.02 11.66 35.34
N ALA A 178 -3.04 12.44 35.71
CA ALA A 178 -3.76 12.31 36.97
C ALA A 178 -4.73 11.12 36.98
N ASN A 179 -5.35 10.83 35.83
CA ASN A 179 -6.25 9.70 35.63
C ASN A 179 -5.84 8.90 34.37
N PRO A 180 -4.91 7.93 34.51
CA PRO A 180 -4.49 7.11 33.38
C PRO A 180 -5.63 6.32 32.73
N ASP A 181 -6.68 5.98 33.48
CA ASP A 181 -7.82 5.16 33.04
C ASP A 181 -9.04 5.98 32.62
N HIS A 182 -8.82 7.27 32.32
CA HIS A 182 -9.84 8.14 31.77
C HIS A 182 -10.46 7.54 30.49
N LYS A 183 -11.78 7.69 30.33
CA LYS A 183 -12.50 7.21 29.15
C LYS A 183 -12.24 8.10 27.92
N GLN A 184 -12.46 7.58 26.72
CA GLN A 184 -12.26 8.38 25.50
C GLN A 184 -13.22 9.57 25.37
N SER A 185 -14.41 9.50 25.95
CA SER A 185 -15.35 10.61 25.87
C SER A 185 -15.00 11.66 26.92
N LEU A 186 -14.76 12.90 26.49
CA LEU A 186 -14.78 14.05 27.40
C LEU A 186 -16.22 14.33 27.82
N LEU A 187 -16.47 14.22 29.11
CA LEU A 187 -17.71 14.61 29.76
C LEU A 187 -17.77 16.14 29.88
N ASP A 188 -18.96 16.68 30.14
CA ASP A 188 -19.15 18.12 30.27
C ASP A 188 -18.44 18.70 31.51
N ASP A 189 -18.26 17.87 32.56
CA ASP A 189 -17.45 18.21 33.72
C ASP A 189 -15.97 18.36 33.35
N ASP A 190 -15.42 17.44 32.54
CA ASP A 190 -14.03 17.52 32.06
C ASP A 190 -13.80 18.80 31.25
N LEU A 191 -14.75 19.15 30.38
CA LEU A 191 -14.69 20.39 29.60
C LEU A 191 -14.72 21.64 30.49
N THR A 192 -15.51 21.60 31.56
CA THR A 192 -15.60 22.69 32.53
C THR A 192 -14.28 22.86 33.28
N VAL A 193 -13.65 21.75 33.68
CA VAL A 193 -12.34 21.74 34.33
C VAL A 193 -11.26 22.29 33.39
N VAL A 194 -11.19 21.80 32.15
CA VAL A 194 -10.21 22.27 31.15
C VAL A 194 -10.35 23.77 30.93
N ARG A 195 -11.57 24.27 30.73
CA ARG A 195 -11.82 25.71 30.53
C ARG A 195 -11.38 26.54 31.72
N ARG A 196 -11.77 26.14 32.94
CA ARG A 196 -11.37 26.83 34.16
C ARG A 196 -9.85 26.87 34.34
N ASN A 197 -9.15 25.79 33.98
CA ASN A 197 -7.70 25.73 34.08
C ASN A 197 -7.03 26.60 33.00
N LEU A 198 -7.61 26.70 31.80
CA LEU A 198 -7.13 27.63 30.76
C LEU A 198 -7.32 29.10 31.17
N ASP A 199 -8.47 29.45 31.76
CA ASP A 199 -8.72 30.79 32.31
C ASP A 199 -7.65 31.16 33.35
N SER A 200 -7.33 30.23 34.25
CA SER A 200 -6.31 30.46 35.29
C SER A 200 -4.90 30.67 34.73
N LYS A 201 -4.65 30.22 33.49
CA LYS A 201 -3.39 30.37 32.76
C LYS A 201 -3.35 31.63 31.87
N ASN A 202 -4.31 32.55 32.05
CA ASN A 202 -4.48 33.77 31.24
C ASN A 202 -4.69 33.51 29.74
N VAL A 203 -5.19 32.33 29.37
CA VAL A 203 -5.66 32.06 28.01
C VAL A 203 -7.10 32.57 27.94
N LEU A 204 -7.38 33.51 27.03
CA LEU A 204 -8.73 34.05 26.85
C LEU A 204 -9.69 32.93 26.41
N THR A 205 -10.47 32.37 27.33
CA THR A 205 -11.42 31.28 27.01
C THR A 205 -12.54 31.70 26.06
N ALA A 206 -12.78 33.00 25.91
CA ALA A 206 -13.65 33.56 24.88
C ALA A 206 -13.21 33.17 23.45
N GLU A 207 -11.91 32.90 23.24
CA GLU A 207 -11.34 32.48 21.95
C GLU A 207 -11.30 30.95 21.80
N VAL A 208 -11.60 30.18 22.85
CA VAL A 208 -11.49 28.72 22.88
C VAL A 208 -12.85 28.04 22.76
N THR A 209 -13.11 27.46 21.59
CA THR A 209 -14.34 26.71 21.35
C THR A 209 -14.30 25.31 22.00
N GLN A 210 -15.47 24.80 22.41
CA GLN A 210 -15.59 23.41 22.88
C GLN A 210 -15.11 22.40 21.83
N GLU A 211 -15.37 22.68 20.55
CA GLU A 211 -14.94 21.79 19.47
C GLU A 211 -13.42 21.74 19.34
N GLN A 212 -12.70 22.85 19.49
CA GLN A 212 -11.22 22.84 19.52
C GLN A 212 -10.69 21.97 20.67
N ILE A 213 -11.26 22.08 21.88
CA ILE A 213 -10.87 21.23 23.01
C ILE A 213 -11.11 19.75 22.69
N ARG A 214 -12.29 19.41 22.14
CA ARG A 214 -12.62 18.04 21.74
C ARG A 214 -11.71 17.52 20.62
N GLN A 215 -11.32 18.36 19.67
CA GLN A 215 -10.38 18.01 18.61
C GLN A 215 -8.99 17.69 19.17
N GLN A 216 -8.44 18.55 20.03
CA GLN A 216 -7.14 18.31 20.66
C GLN A 216 -7.17 17.07 21.56
N TRP A 217 -8.28 16.84 22.26
CA TRP A 217 -8.47 15.62 23.05
C TRP A 217 -8.42 14.34 22.23
N ARG A 218 -9.04 14.31 21.05
CA ARG A 218 -8.96 13.12 20.17
C ARG A 218 -7.51 12.78 19.83
N LEU A 219 -6.63 13.79 19.68
CA LEU A 219 -5.22 13.58 19.38
C LEU A 219 -4.44 13.12 20.63
N VAL A 220 -4.58 13.85 21.74
CA VAL A 220 -3.91 13.58 23.02
C VAL A 220 -4.30 12.21 23.57
N PHE A 221 -5.59 11.90 23.62
CA PHE A 221 -6.10 10.61 24.06
C PHE A 221 -5.58 9.47 23.17
N ARG A 222 -5.53 9.68 21.84
CA ARG A 222 -5.01 8.67 20.92
C ARG A 222 -3.52 8.40 21.16
N GLN A 223 -2.73 9.40 21.52
CA GLN A 223 -1.32 9.22 21.87
C GLN A 223 -1.21 8.34 23.12
N HIS A 224 -1.89 8.73 24.20
CA HIS A 224 -1.91 7.99 25.45
C HIS A 224 -2.36 6.53 25.27
N PHE A 225 -3.42 6.33 24.48
CA PHE A 225 -3.91 4.99 24.17
C PHE A 225 -2.89 4.15 23.40
N LEU A 226 -2.21 4.73 22.40
CA LEU A 226 -1.17 4.02 21.64
C LEU A 226 0.06 3.70 22.51
N GLU A 227 0.44 4.58 23.43
CA GLU A 227 1.52 4.35 24.38
C GLU A 227 1.17 3.22 25.36
N LYS A 228 -0.06 3.19 25.87
CA LYS A 228 -0.58 2.06 26.67
C LYS A 228 -0.54 0.74 25.89
N LEU A 229 -1.00 0.72 24.64
CA LEU A 229 -0.90 -0.49 23.81
C LEU A 229 0.54 -0.91 23.57
N LEU A 230 1.44 0.04 23.30
CA LEU A 230 2.86 -0.25 23.10
C LEU A 230 3.49 -0.89 24.34
N GLN A 231 3.12 -0.40 25.53
CA GLN A 231 3.55 -1.01 26.79
C GLN A 231 2.96 -2.42 26.95
N ALA A 232 1.66 -2.59 26.71
CA ALA A 232 1.01 -3.90 26.75
C ALA A 232 1.65 -4.93 25.80
N SER A 233 2.10 -4.52 24.61
CA SER A 233 2.80 -5.45 23.69
C SER A 233 4.12 -6.00 24.24
N ARG A 234 4.83 -5.20 25.05
CA ARG A 234 6.09 -5.61 25.69
C ARG A 234 5.80 -6.52 26.88
N ASP A 235 4.83 -6.12 27.68
CA ASP A 235 4.46 -6.84 28.89
C ASP A 235 3.88 -8.22 28.52
N CYS A 236 2.98 -8.30 27.52
CA CYS A 236 2.36 -9.55 27.08
C CYS A 236 3.32 -10.56 26.43
N LEU A 237 4.56 -10.18 26.07
CA LEU A 237 5.49 -11.04 25.33
C LEU A 237 5.74 -12.40 26.02
N SER A 238 5.88 -12.39 27.36
CA SER A 238 6.14 -13.60 28.16
C SER A 238 4.88 -14.37 28.58
N PHE A 239 3.67 -13.87 28.28
CA PHE A 239 2.41 -14.36 28.83
C PHE A 239 1.68 -15.41 27.98
N TYR A 240 2.33 -15.97 26.95
CA TYR A 240 1.70 -17.00 26.11
C TYR A 240 1.18 -18.20 26.92
N GLN A 241 1.89 -18.65 27.97
CA GLN A 241 1.45 -19.78 28.78
C GLN A 241 0.17 -19.46 29.56
N ASN A 242 0.07 -18.26 30.13
CA ASN A 242 -1.11 -17.78 30.84
C ASN A 242 -2.31 -17.67 29.88
N TYR A 243 -2.09 -17.13 28.68
CA TYR A 243 -3.07 -17.10 27.61
C TYR A 243 -3.58 -18.52 27.28
N LYS A 244 -2.66 -19.47 27.04
CA LYS A 244 -3.01 -20.85 26.68
C LYS A 244 -3.81 -21.58 27.76
N GLN A 245 -3.54 -21.28 29.03
CA GLN A 245 -4.23 -21.87 30.18
C GLN A 245 -5.57 -21.17 30.50
N GLY A 246 -5.91 -20.09 29.79
CA GLY A 246 -7.11 -19.30 30.06
C GLY A 246 -7.06 -18.57 31.40
N ILE A 247 -5.87 -18.42 32.00
CA ILE A 247 -5.70 -17.73 33.27
C ILE A 247 -5.84 -16.23 32.99
N ARG A 248 -6.95 -15.65 33.47
CA ARG A 248 -7.09 -14.20 33.51
C ARG A 248 -6.12 -13.68 34.58
N LEU A 249 -5.29 -12.72 34.20
CA LEU A 249 -4.43 -12.03 35.14
C LEU A 249 -5.32 -11.15 36.04
N ASP A 250 -5.04 -11.13 37.34
CA ASP A 250 -5.67 -10.20 38.28
C ASP A 250 -5.17 -8.74 38.07
N SER A 251 -4.17 -8.54 37.21
CA SER A 251 -3.69 -7.23 36.77
C SER A 251 -4.52 -6.70 35.60
N ASP A 252 -4.55 -5.38 35.42
CA ASP A 252 -5.14 -4.67 34.27
C ASP A 252 -4.48 -5.01 32.90
N LEU A 253 -3.60 -6.02 32.87
CA LEU A 253 -2.90 -6.46 31.68
C LEU A 253 -3.81 -7.35 30.82
N ASP A 254 -4.55 -6.71 29.90
CA ASP A 254 -5.38 -7.42 28.94
C ASP A 254 -4.66 -7.68 27.61
N CYS A 255 -4.20 -8.93 27.41
CA CYS A 255 -3.55 -9.36 26.17
C CYS A 255 -4.53 -9.67 25.02
N GLN A 256 -5.82 -9.34 25.13
CA GLN A 256 -6.79 -9.47 24.01
C GLN A 256 -6.36 -8.64 22.78
N ALA A 257 -5.66 -7.53 22.98
CA ALA A 257 -5.06 -6.77 21.89
C ALA A 257 -4.07 -7.63 21.06
N VAL A 258 -3.28 -8.49 21.71
CA VAL A 258 -2.34 -9.38 21.00
C VAL A 258 -3.08 -10.34 20.08
N VAL A 259 -4.21 -10.91 20.53
CA VAL A 259 -5.07 -11.79 19.71
C VAL A 259 -5.66 -11.03 18.51
N PHE A 260 -6.05 -9.77 18.70
CA PHE A 260 -6.50 -8.92 17.59
C PHE A 260 -5.40 -8.69 16.56
N PHE A 261 -4.18 -8.36 17.00
CA PHE A 261 -3.04 -8.16 16.09
C PHE A 261 -2.61 -9.47 15.41
N TYR A 262 -2.71 -10.61 16.08
CA TYR A 262 -2.54 -11.94 15.47
C TYR A 262 -3.48 -12.13 14.29
N ARG A 263 -4.79 -11.90 14.49
CA ARG A 263 -5.82 -12.05 13.46
C ARG A 263 -5.54 -11.20 12.23
N ILE A 264 -5.14 -9.95 12.43
CA ILE A 264 -4.76 -9.05 11.34
C ILE A 264 -3.52 -9.56 10.62
N ASN A 265 -2.44 -9.88 11.34
CA ASN A 265 -1.20 -10.33 10.72
C ASN A 265 -1.41 -11.61 9.92
N ARG A 266 -2.10 -12.60 10.51
CA ARG A 266 -2.46 -13.88 9.88
C ARG A 266 -3.27 -13.67 8.61
N MET A 267 -4.29 -12.82 8.67
CA MET A 267 -5.09 -12.49 7.51
C MET A 267 -4.24 -11.84 6.40
N LEU A 268 -3.35 -10.90 6.74
CA LEU A 268 -2.51 -10.21 5.75
C LEU A 268 -1.55 -11.19 5.07
N GLU A 269 -0.91 -12.08 5.85
CA GLU A 269 -0.02 -13.11 5.33
C GLU A 269 -0.75 -14.07 4.37
N LEU A 270 -1.92 -14.57 4.76
CA LEU A 270 -2.71 -15.48 3.93
C LEU A 270 -3.24 -14.80 2.67
N SER A 271 -3.65 -13.52 2.78
CA SER A 271 -4.05 -12.72 1.62
C SER A 271 -2.90 -12.52 0.63
N CYS A 272 -1.71 -12.16 1.13
CA CYS A 272 -0.52 -11.99 0.31
C CYS A 272 -0.11 -13.30 -0.39
N ASN A 273 -0.17 -14.42 0.32
CA ASN A 273 0.14 -15.73 -0.27
C ASN A 273 -0.87 -16.14 -1.34
N ALA A 274 -2.17 -15.95 -1.10
CA ALA A 274 -3.23 -16.22 -2.06
C ALA A 274 -3.08 -15.33 -3.31
N LEU A 275 -2.87 -14.02 -3.13
CA LEU A 275 -2.62 -13.09 -4.23
C LEU A 275 -1.39 -13.48 -5.05
N ARG A 276 -0.28 -13.85 -4.40
CA ARG A 276 0.92 -14.31 -5.09
C ARG A 276 0.64 -15.53 -5.95
N GLN A 277 -0.07 -16.52 -5.40
CA GLN A 277 -0.45 -17.72 -6.14
C GLN A 277 -1.34 -17.36 -7.33
N GLN A 278 -2.31 -16.47 -7.13
CA GLN A 278 -3.20 -16.03 -8.19
C GLN A 278 -2.45 -15.31 -9.32
N VAL A 279 -1.53 -14.41 -8.97
CA VAL A 279 -0.67 -13.70 -9.94
C VAL A 279 0.15 -14.70 -10.75
N VAL A 280 0.88 -15.60 -10.10
CA VAL A 280 1.84 -16.49 -10.76
C VAL A 280 1.12 -17.58 -11.58
N ASN A 281 0.07 -18.18 -11.02
CA ASN A 281 -0.56 -19.35 -11.63
C ASN A 281 -1.62 -18.99 -12.68
N THR A 282 -2.30 -17.85 -12.51
CA THR A 282 -3.45 -17.45 -13.31
C THR A 282 -3.17 -16.16 -14.09
N GLU A 283 -2.98 -15.04 -13.41
CA GLU A 283 -3.00 -13.72 -14.07
C GLU A 283 -1.81 -13.51 -15.00
N GLN A 284 -0.63 -14.03 -14.67
CA GLN A 284 0.53 -13.99 -15.56
C GLN A 284 0.22 -14.68 -16.91
N LYS A 285 -0.39 -15.87 -16.89
CA LYS A 285 -0.71 -16.62 -18.11
C LYS A 285 -1.82 -15.96 -18.92
N ARG A 286 -2.82 -15.37 -18.23
CA ARG A 286 -3.90 -14.62 -18.88
C ARG A 286 -3.36 -13.37 -19.58
N LEU A 287 -2.54 -12.59 -18.88
CA LEU A 287 -1.88 -11.42 -19.45
C LEU A 287 -0.97 -11.81 -20.63
N GLU A 288 -0.22 -12.92 -20.52
CA GLU A 288 0.60 -13.43 -21.63
C GLU A 288 -0.26 -13.78 -22.87
N LYS A 289 -1.42 -14.41 -22.65
CA LYS A 289 -2.36 -14.74 -23.73
C LYS A 289 -2.91 -13.47 -24.39
N GLU A 290 -3.34 -12.51 -23.59
CA GLU A 290 -3.86 -11.22 -24.08
C GLU A 290 -2.78 -10.46 -24.87
N VAL A 291 -1.53 -10.44 -24.40
CA VAL A 291 -0.40 -9.85 -25.13
C VAL A 291 -0.19 -10.54 -26.48
N LYS A 292 -0.29 -11.88 -26.55
CA LYS A 292 -0.17 -12.62 -27.81
C LYS A 292 -1.33 -12.31 -28.77
N GLU A 293 -2.55 -12.21 -28.26
CA GLU A 293 -3.73 -11.85 -29.04
C GLU A 293 -3.60 -10.43 -29.62
N ILE A 294 -3.23 -9.45 -28.80
CA ILE A 294 -3.00 -8.07 -29.26
C ILE A 294 -1.91 -8.02 -30.34
N LEU A 295 -0.79 -8.73 -30.14
CA LEU A 295 0.28 -8.79 -31.13
C LEU A 295 -0.18 -9.45 -32.43
N ASN A 296 -0.98 -10.51 -32.35
CA ASN A 296 -1.54 -11.17 -33.52
C ASN A 296 -2.48 -10.23 -34.29
N ASP A 297 -3.35 -9.50 -33.60
CA ASP A 297 -4.26 -8.54 -34.23
C ASP A 297 -3.49 -7.40 -34.89
N TRP A 298 -2.47 -6.85 -34.22
CA TRP A 298 -1.61 -5.81 -34.79
C TRP A 298 -0.77 -6.34 -35.96
N SER A 299 -0.46 -7.62 -36.00
CA SER A 299 0.22 -8.26 -37.12
C SER A 299 -0.68 -8.45 -38.35
N GLN A 300 -1.99 -8.25 -38.23
CA GLN A 300 -2.92 -8.29 -39.35
C GLN A 300 -3.32 -6.88 -39.82
N ASP A 301 -3.17 -5.87 -38.96
CA ASP A 301 -3.46 -4.48 -39.27
C ASP A 301 -2.25 -3.75 -39.89
N ASN A 302 -2.36 -3.43 -41.18
CA ASN A 302 -1.31 -2.73 -41.92
C ASN A 302 -1.07 -1.29 -41.42
N GLU A 303 -2.07 -0.61 -40.88
CA GLU A 303 -1.91 0.74 -40.32
C GLU A 303 -1.16 0.66 -38.98
N LYS A 304 -1.49 -0.32 -38.13
CA LYS A 304 -0.76 -0.57 -36.88
C LYS A 304 0.70 -0.97 -37.11
N LYS A 305 0.97 -1.79 -38.13
CA LYS A 305 2.35 -2.09 -38.56
C LYS A 305 3.10 -0.83 -38.97
N LYS A 306 2.52 -0.03 -39.87
CA LYS A 306 3.11 1.24 -40.30
C LYS A 306 3.23 2.26 -39.18
N GLN A 307 2.42 2.17 -38.13
CA GLN A 307 2.48 3.06 -36.99
C GLN A 307 3.63 2.69 -36.04
N TYR A 308 3.78 1.40 -35.72
CA TYR A 308 4.66 0.94 -34.64
C TYR A 308 5.94 0.25 -35.09
N LEU A 309 6.01 -0.24 -36.33
CA LEU A 309 7.22 -0.79 -36.95
C LEU A 309 7.84 0.27 -37.87
N THR A 310 8.15 1.43 -37.31
CA THR A 310 8.77 2.56 -38.04
C THR A 310 10.22 2.73 -37.64
N GLY A 311 11.02 3.14 -38.62
CA GLY A 311 12.38 3.59 -38.39
C GLY A 311 13.33 3.27 -39.53
N ARG A 312 14.53 3.85 -39.46
CA ARG A 312 15.52 3.83 -40.53
C ARG A 312 15.85 2.43 -41.09
N GLN A 313 15.75 1.38 -40.28
CA GLN A 313 16.00 0.00 -40.74
C GLN A 313 14.83 -0.58 -41.54
N VAL A 314 13.60 -0.20 -41.24
CA VAL A 314 12.41 -0.60 -42.00
C VAL A 314 12.43 0.11 -43.34
N GLU A 315 12.75 1.41 -43.35
CA GLU A 315 13.00 2.19 -44.57
C GLU A 315 14.12 1.55 -45.43
N LEU A 316 15.28 1.26 -44.82
CA LEU A 316 16.39 0.57 -45.50
C LEU A 316 16.00 -0.82 -46.04
N ALA A 317 15.16 -1.56 -45.32
CA ALA A 317 14.68 -2.88 -45.74
C ALA A 317 13.69 -2.78 -46.91
N GLU A 318 12.80 -1.79 -46.88
CA GLU A 318 11.89 -1.47 -47.98
C GLU A 318 12.67 -1.04 -49.23
N GLU A 319 13.67 -0.16 -49.09
CA GLU A 319 14.57 0.25 -50.17
C GLU A 319 15.32 -0.97 -50.77
N LEU A 320 15.86 -1.86 -49.92
CA LEU A 320 16.53 -3.09 -50.36
C LEU A 320 15.60 -4.03 -51.11
N ALA A 321 14.35 -4.18 -50.66
CA ALA A 321 13.34 -4.98 -51.34
C ALA A 321 12.99 -4.39 -52.72
N GLN A 322 12.86 -3.07 -52.80
CA GLN A 322 12.61 -2.37 -54.05
C GLN A 322 13.78 -2.52 -55.04
N VAL A 323 15.03 -2.44 -54.56
CA VAL A 323 16.22 -2.68 -55.39
C VAL A 323 16.25 -4.11 -55.92
N ARG A 324 15.97 -5.12 -55.09
CA ARG A 324 15.89 -6.52 -55.55
C ARG A 324 14.82 -6.73 -56.60
N PHE A 325 13.64 -6.14 -56.41
CA PHE A 325 12.56 -6.21 -57.39
C PHE A 325 12.96 -5.59 -58.74
N ILE A 326 13.65 -4.45 -58.72
CA ILE A 326 14.18 -3.82 -59.94
C ILE A 326 15.22 -4.72 -60.61
N GLN A 327 16.12 -5.36 -59.84
CA GLN A 327 17.09 -6.31 -60.37
C GLN A 327 16.42 -7.51 -61.04
N GLU A 328 15.41 -8.10 -60.41
CA GLU A 328 14.66 -9.24 -60.94
C GLU A 328 13.95 -8.85 -62.26
N LYS A 329 13.35 -7.66 -62.34
CA LYS A 329 12.74 -7.14 -63.57
C LYS A 329 13.76 -6.85 -64.68
N LEU A 330 14.95 -6.36 -64.31
CA LEU A 330 16.04 -6.16 -65.27
C LEU A 330 16.58 -7.48 -65.79
N GLU A 331 16.70 -8.50 -64.94
CA GLU A 331 17.09 -9.85 -65.37
C GLU A 331 16.05 -10.46 -66.31
N GLU A 332 14.75 -10.36 -65.98
CA GLU A 332 13.66 -10.75 -66.88
C GLU A 332 13.75 -10.03 -68.24
N PHE A 333 14.00 -8.72 -68.24
CA PHE A 333 14.13 -7.92 -69.47
C PHE A 333 15.38 -8.31 -70.29
N ILE A 334 16.52 -8.56 -69.63
CA ILE A 334 17.75 -9.04 -70.29
C ILE A 334 17.53 -10.42 -70.92
N ILE A 335 16.78 -11.30 -70.25
CA ILE A 335 16.42 -12.62 -70.79
C ILE A 335 15.53 -12.45 -72.03
N GLN A 336 14.51 -11.59 -71.98
CA GLN A 336 13.64 -11.29 -73.13
C GLN A 336 14.43 -10.68 -74.31
N LEU A 337 15.33 -9.74 -74.05
CA LEU A 337 16.21 -9.16 -75.08
C LEU A 337 17.17 -10.19 -75.72
N HIS A 338 17.65 -11.18 -74.97
CA HIS A 338 18.46 -12.25 -75.54
C HIS A 338 17.64 -13.24 -76.36
N GLN A 339 16.34 -13.39 -76.07
CA GLN A 339 15.40 -14.19 -76.86
C GLN A 339 14.94 -13.47 -78.14
N GLU A 340 14.99 -12.13 -78.17
CA GLU A 340 14.64 -11.30 -79.34
C GLU A 340 15.82 -10.99 -80.28
N LYS A 341 17.05 -11.40 -79.96
CA LYS A 341 18.17 -11.28 -80.91
C LYS A 341 18.01 -12.34 -82.02
N PRO A 342 17.88 -11.95 -83.31
CA PRO A 342 17.69 -12.86 -84.44
C PRO A 342 18.91 -13.72 -84.76
#